data_AF-A0A965AV23-F1
#
_entry.id   AF-A0A965AV23-F1
#
_cell.length_a   1.000
_cell.length_b   1.000
_cell.length_c   1.000
_cell.angle_alpha   90.00
_cell.angle_beta   90.00
_cell.angle_gamma   90.00
#
_symmetry.space_group_name_H-M   'P 1'
#
loop_
_entity.id
_entity.type
_entity.pdbx_description
1 polymer ?
#
loop_
_entity_poly.entity_id
_entity_poly.type
_entity_poly.pdbx_seq_one_letter_code
_entity_poly.pdbx_strand_id
1 'polypeptide(L)'
;MGYRAKLGIWQSEMDDRLLVKAWRMIGLNRQKLIAWPRKYLWNAPRGLFYKLTRDSDAMMRAFIDGKSVALVGNAQSLLGAGLGTRIDQHDVVIRMNKGFVTDPASQGTRTDIVTLTPELTEEDVVEKFKPKLFLFLIHRLRHFNIKTPENLKRTAFYAHRYWFADRTKIGRRPSSGYMMISYLLRLNCAKDITLYGFDFGKTPTFYNPVGYQTPHDFHAEGRIIREYVKSGKINLSSPFIGQHG
;
A
#
# COMPACT_ATOMS: atom_id res chain seq x y z
N MET A 1 79.91 -10.21 -4.75
CA MET A 1 79.08 -9.27 -5.55
C MET A 1 77.86 -10.04 -6.03
N GLY A 2 76.61 -9.78 -5.70
CA GLY A 2 75.93 -8.78 -4.89
C GLY A 2 74.44 -9.01 -5.16
N TYR A 3 73.73 -9.62 -4.20
CA TYR A 3 72.27 -9.74 -4.22
C TYR A 3 71.66 -8.33 -4.10
N ARG A 4 70.76 -7.95 -5.01
CA ARG A 4 69.88 -6.79 -4.85
C ARG A 4 68.43 -7.18 -5.18
N ALA A 5 67.55 -6.72 -4.31
CA ALA A 5 66.16 -7.12 -4.19
C ALA A 5 65.19 -6.14 -4.89
N LYS A 6 64.01 -6.69 -5.19
CA LYS A 6 62.66 -6.17 -4.93
C LYS A 6 62.00 -5.14 -5.87
N LEU A 7 60.75 -5.52 -6.17
CA LEU A 7 59.50 -4.74 -6.24
C LEU A 7 59.15 -4.04 -7.56
N GLY A 8 57.98 -4.40 -8.10
CA GLY A 8 57.20 -3.48 -8.93
C GLY A 8 56.13 -4.15 -9.78
N ILE A 9 54.87 -3.89 -9.43
CA ILE A 9 53.70 -3.86 -10.34
C ILE A 9 53.03 -5.21 -10.61
N TRP A 10 52.33 -5.72 -9.59
CA TRP A 10 51.06 -6.45 -9.75
C TRP A 10 50.09 -5.93 -8.69
N GLN A 11 49.49 -4.76 -8.92
CA GLN A 11 48.39 -4.26 -8.10
C GLN A 11 47.73 -3.08 -8.83
N SER A 12 46.45 -3.23 -9.21
CA SER A 12 45.40 -2.28 -8.80
C SER A 12 44.08 -2.32 -9.62
N GLU A 13 43.80 -3.28 -10.50
CA GLU A 13 42.51 -3.25 -11.23
C GLU A 13 41.38 -4.10 -10.61
N MET A 14 41.67 -4.92 -9.60
CA MET A 14 40.66 -5.83 -9.00
C MET A 14 40.08 -5.37 -7.65
N ASP A 15 40.45 -4.18 -7.17
CA ASP A 15 39.99 -3.64 -5.87
C ASP A 15 38.94 -2.52 -6.01
N ASP A 16 38.97 -1.77 -7.11
CA ASP A 16 38.07 -0.63 -7.31
C ASP A 16 36.60 -1.02 -7.46
N ARG A 17 36.28 -2.20 -8.01
CA ARG A 17 34.87 -2.62 -8.15
C ARG A 17 34.25 -3.06 -6.82
N LEU A 18 35.05 -3.62 -5.91
CA LEU A 18 34.63 -4.00 -4.57
C LEU A 18 34.57 -2.76 -3.67
N LEU A 19 35.54 -1.87 -3.77
CA LEU A 19 35.54 -0.58 -3.08
C LEU A 19 34.41 0.32 -3.57
N VAL A 20 34.11 0.41 -4.87
CA VAL A 20 32.96 1.19 -5.38
C VAL A 20 31.62 0.57 -4.97
N LYS A 21 31.50 -0.77 -4.90
CA LYS A 21 30.33 -1.44 -4.33
C LYS A 21 30.22 -1.22 -2.82
N ALA A 22 31.32 -1.27 -2.10
CA ALA A 22 31.39 -0.98 -0.68
C ALA A 22 31.09 0.50 -0.40
N TRP A 23 31.59 1.45 -1.21
CA TRP A 23 31.28 2.88 -1.15
C TRP A 23 29.85 3.20 -1.57
N ARG A 24 29.23 2.44 -2.49
CA ARG A 24 27.77 2.50 -2.73
C ARG A 24 26.96 1.92 -1.57
N MET A 25 27.51 0.94 -0.83
CA MET A 25 26.89 0.41 0.40
C MET A 25 27.11 1.34 1.62
N ILE A 26 28.26 2.02 1.69
CA ILE A 26 28.69 2.95 2.75
C ILE A 26 28.18 4.38 2.48
N GLY A 27 27.81 4.69 1.24
CA GLY A 27 27.06 5.86 0.80
C GLY A 27 25.62 5.85 1.30
N LEU A 28 25.42 5.41 2.55
CA LEU A 28 24.24 5.67 3.32
C LEU A 28 24.09 7.19 3.43
N ASN A 29 23.19 7.72 2.59
CA ASN A 29 22.69 9.09 2.67
C ASN A 29 22.58 9.49 4.16
N ARG A 30 23.28 10.56 4.58
CA ARG A 30 23.36 11.03 5.99
C ARG A 30 21.98 11.09 6.66
N GLN A 31 20.93 11.46 5.91
CA GLN A 31 19.55 11.46 6.40
C GLN A 31 19.03 10.05 6.74
N LYS A 32 19.40 9.03 5.96
CA LYS A 32 19.04 7.62 6.25
C LYS A 32 19.74 7.11 7.50
N LEU A 33 21.00 7.48 7.73
CA LEU A 33 21.74 7.14 8.96
C LEU A 33 21.08 7.77 10.18
N ILE A 34 20.80 9.07 10.13
CA ILE A 34 20.13 9.80 11.22
C ILE A 34 18.74 9.22 11.50
N ALA A 35 17.99 8.84 10.46
CA ALA A 35 16.66 8.26 10.64
C ALA A 35 16.66 6.79 11.06
N TRP A 36 17.79 6.08 10.96
CA TRP A 36 17.87 4.64 11.19
C TRP A 36 17.51 4.26 12.63
N PRO A 37 18.09 4.86 13.69
CA PRO A 37 17.75 4.52 15.07
C PRO A 37 16.25 4.68 15.34
N ARG A 38 15.66 5.82 14.94
CA ARG A 38 14.22 6.06 15.10
C ARG A 38 13.38 5.01 14.36
N LYS A 39 13.76 4.61 13.15
CA LYS A 39 13.00 3.64 12.35
C LYS A 39 13.06 2.22 12.95
N TYR A 40 14.24 1.79 13.40
CA TYR A 40 14.46 0.39 13.78
C TYR A 40 14.40 0.14 15.29
N LEU A 41 14.86 1.08 16.12
CA LEU A 41 14.85 0.93 17.59
C LEU A 41 13.56 1.48 18.21
N TRP A 42 12.87 2.41 17.55
CA TRP A 42 11.62 2.97 18.08
C TRP A 42 10.37 2.55 17.29
N ASN A 43 10.28 2.91 16.01
CA ASN A 43 9.06 2.69 15.23
C ASN A 43 8.73 1.21 15.06
N ALA A 44 9.72 0.35 14.79
CA ALA A 44 9.48 -1.07 14.56
C ALA A 44 9.00 -1.81 15.83
N PRO A 45 9.67 -1.70 17.00
CA PRO A 45 9.17 -2.30 18.24
C PRO A 45 7.80 -1.75 18.64
N ARG A 46 7.60 -0.43 18.53
CA ARG A 46 6.31 0.21 18.83
C ARG A 46 5.19 -0.29 17.90
N GLY A 47 5.46 -0.39 16.61
CA GLY A 47 4.53 -0.94 15.64
C GLY A 47 4.24 -2.42 15.90
N LEU A 48 5.23 -3.19 16.36
CA LEU A 48 5.05 -4.60 16.72
C LEU A 48 4.16 -4.75 17.94
N PHE A 49 4.42 -3.95 18.98
CA PHE A 49 3.60 -3.91 20.18
C PHE A 49 2.12 -3.65 19.82
N TYR A 50 1.82 -2.59 19.08
CA TYR A 50 0.42 -2.30 18.71
C TYR A 50 -0.19 -3.34 17.77
N LYS A 51 0.61 -3.94 16.88
CA LYS A 51 0.13 -5.01 16.00
C LYS A 51 -0.25 -6.27 16.77
N LEU A 52 0.47 -6.59 17.85
CA LEU A 52 0.23 -7.79 18.66
C LEU A 52 -0.87 -7.57 19.71
N THR A 53 -1.04 -6.36 20.21
CA THR A 53 -1.99 -6.05 21.29
C THR A 53 -3.38 -5.62 20.80
N ARG A 54 -3.56 -5.41 19.50
CA ARG A 54 -4.86 -4.97 18.93
C ARG A 54 -5.60 -6.08 18.23
N ASP A 55 -6.89 -6.15 18.52
CA ASP A 55 -7.85 -6.88 17.69
C ASP A 55 -8.20 -6.08 16.44
N SER A 56 -7.29 -6.09 15.47
CA SER A 56 -7.45 -5.36 14.22
C SER A 56 -8.59 -5.89 13.34
N ASP A 57 -8.91 -7.19 13.46
CA ASP A 57 -10.02 -7.81 12.73
C ASP A 57 -11.35 -7.32 13.31
N ALA A 58 -11.50 -7.27 14.65
CA ALA A 58 -12.69 -6.70 15.29
C ALA A 58 -12.87 -5.20 15.00
N MET A 59 -11.78 -4.42 15.05
CA MET A 59 -11.83 -3.00 14.67
C MET A 59 -12.35 -2.81 13.23
N MET A 60 -11.87 -3.62 12.29
CA MET A 60 -12.34 -3.56 10.90
C MET A 60 -13.80 -4.00 10.78
N ARG A 61 -14.21 -5.10 11.46
CA ARG A 61 -15.60 -5.57 11.47
C ARG A 61 -16.56 -4.50 11.96
N ALA A 62 -16.23 -3.79 13.04
CA ALA A 62 -17.05 -2.70 13.56
C ALA A 62 -17.32 -1.58 12.52
N PHE A 63 -16.43 -1.41 11.55
CA PHE A 63 -16.65 -0.48 10.45
C PHE A 63 -17.51 -1.05 9.34
N ILE A 64 -17.36 -2.32 8.96
CA ILE A 64 -17.90 -2.86 7.69
C ILE A 64 -19.05 -3.87 7.83
N ASP A 65 -19.32 -4.40 9.03
CA ASP A 65 -20.33 -5.43 9.23
C ASP A 65 -21.74 -4.94 8.83
N GLY A 66 -22.42 -5.70 7.98
CA GLY A 66 -23.73 -5.38 7.42
C GLY A 66 -23.76 -4.17 6.48
N LYS A 67 -22.61 -3.58 6.13
CA LYS A 67 -22.52 -2.32 5.37
C LYS A 67 -22.10 -2.49 3.92
N SER A 68 -22.55 -1.57 3.08
CA SER A 68 -22.05 -1.39 1.72
C SER A 68 -20.68 -0.71 1.76
N VAL A 69 -19.71 -1.27 1.04
CA VAL A 69 -18.31 -0.81 1.06
C VAL A 69 -17.85 -0.41 -0.33
N ALA A 70 -17.50 0.87 -0.50
CA ALA A 70 -16.77 1.35 -1.68
C ALA A 70 -15.27 1.27 -1.40
N LEU A 71 -14.56 0.44 -2.18
CA LEU A 71 -13.10 0.45 -2.20
C LEU A 71 -12.63 1.22 -3.44
N VAL A 72 -11.95 2.34 -3.21
CA VAL A 72 -11.49 3.24 -4.28
C VAL A 72 -10.00 3.05 -4.52
N GLY A 73 -9.67 2.45 -5.66
CA GLY A 73 -8.33 2.30 -6.20
C GLY A 73 -7.85 3.57 -6.89
N ASN A 74 -6.59 3.57 -7.28
CA ASN A 74 -5.89 4.77 -7.77
C ASN A 74 -5.63 4.74 -9.27
N ALA A 75 -6.29 3.87 -10.05
CA ALA A 75 -6.14 3.84 -11.50
C ALA A 75 -6.59 5.16 -12.13
N GLN A 76 -5.81 5.66 -13.10
CA GLN A 76 -6.13 6.89 -13.82
C GLN A 76 -7.46 6.78 -14.58
N SER A 77 -7.86 5.57 -14.97
CA SER A 77 -9.16 5.30 -15.60
C SER A 77 -10.38 5.70 -14.77
N LEU A 78 -10.22 5.98 -13.46
CA LEU A 78 -11.31 6.50 -12.63
C LEU A 78 -11.56 7.99 -12.88
N LEU A 79 -10.56 8.76 -13.33
CA LEU A 79 -10.71 10.20 -13.57
C LEU A 79 -11.63 10.44 -14.77
N GLY A 80 -12.54 11.40 -14.65
CA GLY A 80 -13.58 11.68 -15.66
C GLY A 80 -14.73 10.67 -15.73
N ALA A 81 -14.78 9.66 -14.86
CA ALA A 81 -15.83 8.62 -14.89
C ALA A 81 -17.19 9.07 -14.31
N GLY A 82 -17.26 10.20 -13.57
CA GLY A 82 -18.52 10.70 -13.01
C GLY A 82 -19.15 9.80 -11.93
N LEU A 83 -18.37 8.93 -11.29
CA LEU A 83 -18.83 7.95 -10.30
C LEU A 83 -18.85 8.46 -8.85
N GLY A 84 -18.51 9.73 -8.61
CA GLY A 84 -18.26 10.27 -7.27
C GLY A 84 -19.47 10.21 -6.35
N THR A 85 -20.66 10.59 -6.83
CA THR A 85 -21.91 10.48 -6.06
C THR A 85 -22.19 9.03 -5.67
N ARG A 86 -21.96 8.07 -6.57
CA ARG A 86 -22.18 6.65 -6.30
C ARG A 86 -21.20 6.12 -5.25
N ILE A 87 -19.94 6.57 -5.29
CA ILE A 87 -18.94 6.22 -4.27
C ILE A 87 -19.41 6.73 -2.89
N ASP A 88 -19.80 8.00 -2.78
CA ASP A 88 -20.18 8.62 -1.52
C ASP A 88 -21.53 8.11 -0.96
N GLN A 89 -22.33 7.41 -1.76
CA GLN A 89 -23.57 6.74 -1.32
C GLN A 89 -23.36 5.46 -0.52
N HIS A 90 -22.16 4.85 -0.54
CA HIS A 90 -21.91 3.64 0.26
C HIS A 90 -21.92 3.99 1.75
N ASP A 91 -21.97 3.00 2.64
CA ASP A 91 -21.90 3.27 4.08
C ASP A 91 -20.44 3.52 4.53
N VAL A 92 -19.48 2.91 3.82
CA VAL A 92 -18.04 3.01 4.10
C VAL A 92 -17.26 3.24 2.82
N VAL A 93 -16.41 4.27 2.81
CA VAL A 93 -15.47 4.55 1.71
C VAL A 93 -14.04 4.30 2.17
N ILE A 94 -13.34 3.41 1.46
CA ILE A 94 -11.96 3.02 1.73
C ILE A 94 -11.07 3.56 0.62
N ARG A 95 -10.04 4.33 0.99
CA ARG A 95 -8.98 4.83 0.07
C ARG A 95 -7.61 4.29 0.45
N MET A 96 -6.64 4.46 -0.44
CA MET A 96 -5.31 3.90 -0.24
C MET A 96 -4.16 4.82 -0.65
N ASN A 97 -3.11 4.80 0.17
CA ASN A 97 -1.82 5.43 -0.10
C ASN A 97 -1.96 6.94 -0.38
N LYS A 98 -1.43 7.43 -1.51
CA LYS A 98 -1.54 8.82 -1.96
C LYS A 98 -2.75 9.06 -2.87
N GLY A 99 -3.79 8.23 -2.76
CA GLY A 99 -5.04 8.34 -3.52
C GLY A 99 -5.90 9.53 -3.10
N PHE A 100 -5.30 10.73 -3.02
CA PHE A 100 -5.98 11.96 -2.68
C PHE A 100 -7.05 12.28 -3.73
N VAL A 101 -8.15 12.87 -3.29
CA VAL A 101 -9.22 13.30 -4.19
C VAL A 101 -8.73 14.51 -4.99
N THR A 102 -8.60 14.33 -6.30
CA THR A 102 -8.26 15.38 -7.28
C THR A 102 -9.40 15.64 -8.27
N ASP A 103 -10.31 14.67 -8.42
CA ASP A 103 -11.52 14.77 -9.23
C ASP A 103 -12.72 14.29 -8.40
N PRO A 104 -13.34 15.17 -7.58
CA PRO A 104 -14.48 14.81 -6.75
C PRO A 104 -15.66 14.22 -7.52
N ALA A 105 -15.89 14.68 -8.76
CA ALA A 105 -17.00 14.22 -9.59
C ALA A 105 -16.87 12.74 -9.94
N SER A 106 -15.64 12.22 -10.04
CA SER A 106 -15.40 10.81 -10.36
C SER A 106 -14.96 9.97 -9.17
N GLN A 107 -14.33 10.59 -8.17
CA GLN A 107 -13.73 9.89 -7.03
C GLN A 107 -14.56 9.96 -5.75
N GLY A 108 -15.56 10.84 -5.70
CA GLY A 108 -16.25 11.18 -4.45
C GLY A 108 -15.35 12.00 -3.52
N THR A 109 -15.90 12.41 -2.39
CA THR A 109 -15.22 13.29 -1.43
C THR A 109 -14.96 12.62 -0.09
N ARG A 110 -15.71 11.56 0.25
CA ARG A 110 -15.61 10.93 1.56
C ARG A 110 -14.43 9.97 1.63
N THR A 111 -13.89 9.82 2.85
CA THR A 111 -12.98 8.74 3.23
C THR A 111 -13.27 8.35 4.68
N ASP A 112 -13.65 7.09 4.91
CA ASP A 112 -13.87 6.54 6.25
C ASP A 112 -12.64 5.77 6.72
N ILE A 113 -12.01 5.00 5.83
CA ILE A 113 -10.82 4.21 6.11
C ILE A 113 -9.73 4.55 5.11
N VAL A 114 -8.48 4.70 5.56
CA VAL A 114 -7.35 4.89 4.66
C VAL A 114 -6.22 3.91 4.94
N THR A 115 -5.71 3.28 3.88
CA THR A 115 -4.52 2.42 3.99
C THR A 115 -3.24 3.24 3.88
N LEU A 116 -2.29 3.01 4.79
CA LEU A 116 -1.10 3.85 4.93
C LEU A 116 0.04 3.47 3.99
N THR A 117 0.82 4.48 3.61
CA THR A 117 2.07 4.35 2.83
C THR A 117 3.21 5.05 3.55
N PRO A 118 4.48 4.59 3.44
CA PRO A 118 5.60 5.17 4.20
C PRO A 118 5.96 6.62 3.86
N GLU A 119 5.52 7.09 2.70
CA GLU A 119 5.86 8.41 2.17
C GLU A 119 5.01 9.53 2.77
N LEU A 120 3.87 9.20 3.38
CA LEU A 120 2.98 10.18 3.98
C LEU A 120 3.24 10.33 5.49
N THR A 121 3.18 11.58 5.95
CA THR A 121 3.15 11.88 7.37
C THR A 121 1.77 11.59 7.96
N GLU A 122 1.67 11.53 9.29
CA GLU A 122 0.37 11.38 9.94
C GLU A 122 -0.51 12.60 9.65
N GLU A 123 0.12 13.78 9.66
CA GLU A 123 -0.47 15.08 9.38
C GLU A 123 -1.03 15.14 7.95
N ASP A 124 -0.27 14.70 6.94
CA ASP A 124 -0.74 14.62 5.55
C ASP A 124 -1.99 13.74 5.44
N VAL A 125 -1.99 12.59 6.12
CA VAL A 125 -3.12 11.65 6.07
C VAL A 125 -4.34 12.26 6.74
N VAL A 126 -4.18 12.90 7.90
CA VAL A 126 -5.28 13.58 8.60
C VAL A 126 -5.84 14.72 7.78
N GLU A 127 -4.99 15.58 7.21
CA GLU A 127 -5.41 16.74 6.44
C GLU A 127 -6.16 16.33 5.17
N LYS A 128 -5.60 15.37 4.41
CA LYS A 128 -6.12 15.00 3.08
C LYS A 128 -7.28 14.01 3.11
N PHE A 129 -7.35 13.13 4.12
CA PHE A 129 -8.38 12.09 4.16
C PHE A 129 -9.35 12.24 5.33
N LYS A 130 -8.95 12.87 6.44
CA LYS A 130 -9.73 12.94 7.69
C LYS A 130 -10.35 11.58 8.07
N PRO A 131 -9.57 10.47 8.04
CA PRO A 131 -10.12 9.13 8.12
C PRO A 131 -10.67 8.86 9.52
N LYS A 132 -11.67 7.99 9.64
CA LYS A 132 -12.13 7.44 10.91
C LYS A 132 -11.26 6.27 11.38
N LEU A 133 -10.63 5.55 10.44
CA LEU A 133 -9.71 4.45 10.73
C LEU A 133 -8.46 4.49 9.84
N PHE A 134 -7.29 4.32 10.45
CA PHE A 134 -6.01 4.14 9.77
C PHE A 134 -5.74 2.63 9.63
N LEU A 135 -5.39 2.17 8.44
CA LEU A 135 -5.09 0.77 8.19
C LEU A 135 -3.63 0.58 7.74
N PHE A 136 -2.83 -0.04 8.58
CA PHE A 136 -1.43 -0.34 8.28
C PHE A 136 -1.29 -1.72 7.64
N LEU A 137 -1.30 -1.75 6.30
CA LEU A 137 -1.12 -2.98 5.50
C LEU A 137 0.33 -3.46 5.47
N ILE A 138 1.29 -2.57 5.70
CA ILE A 138 2.71 -2.82 5.47
C ILE A 138 3.27 -3.75 6.55
N HIS A 139 3.83 -4.91 6.16
CA HIS A 139 4.46 -5.82 7.13
C HIS A 139 5.75 -5.26 7.74
N ARG A 140 6.39 -4.27 7.09
CA ARG A 140 7.62 -3.63 7.55
C ARG A 140 7.33 -2.51 8.55
N LEU A 141 7.27 -2.87 9.82
CA LEU A 141 6.83 -1.99 10.93
C LEU A 141 7.72 -0.77 11.19
N ARG A 142 8.95 -0.73 10.67
CA ARG A 142 9.80 0.48 10.67
C ARG A 142 9.17 1.71 10.00
N HIS A 143 8.15 1.48 9.16
CA HIS A 143 7.38 2.53 8.49
C HIS A 143 6.17 3.00 9.31
N PHE A 144 5.96 2.46 10.51
CA PHE A 144 4.84 2.84 11.36
C PHE A 144 5.06 4.25 11.96
N ASN A 145 4.28 5.21 11.45
CA ASN A 145 4.45 6.64 11.69
C ASN A 145 3.26 7.31 12.41
N ILE A 146 2.24 6.56 12.85
CA ILE A 146 1.12 7.16 13.59
C ILE A 146 1.55 7.40 15.04
N LYS A 147 1.56 8.65 15.50
CA LYS A 147 2.13 9.08 16.79
C LYS A 147 1.08 9.56 17.77
N THR A 148 0.06 10.29 17.30
CA THR A 148 -0.90 10.89 18.25
C THR A 148 -1.71 9.80 18.95
N PRO A 149 -1.95 9.91 20.27
CA PRO A 149 -2.70 8.90 21.02
C PRO A 149 -4.09 8.63 20.42
N GLU A 150 -4.76 9.68 19.94
CA GLU A 150 -6.08 9.57 19.34
C GLU A 150 -6.04 8.77 18.03
N ASN A 151 -5.14 9.12 17.10
CA ASN A 151 -4.99 8.37 15.85
C ASN A 151 -4.50 6.95 16.08
N LEU A 152 -3.66 6.75 17.10
CA LEU A 152 -3.23 5.42 17.50
C LEU A 152 -4.43 4.55 17.86
N LYS A 153 -5.35 5.00 18.72
CA LYS A 153 -6.55 4.22 19.10
C LYS A 153 -7.35 3.75 17.89
N ARG A 154 -7.41 4.58 16.83
CA ARG A 154 -8.06 4.28 15.55
C ARG A 154 -7.13 3.75 14.47
N THR A 155 -6.08 2.99 14.84
CA THR A 155 -5.19 2.33 13.87
C THR A 155 -5.25 0.81 13.97
N ALA A 156 -5.66 0.17 12.87
CA ALA A 156 -5.69 -1.28 12.69
C ALA A 156 -4.50 -1.76 11.84
N PHE A 157 -4.15 -3.04 11.97
CA PHE A 157 -3.04 -3.67 11.27
C PHE A 157 -3.50 -4.88 10.47
N TYR A 158 -2.93 -5.03 9.28
CA TYR A 158 -3.12 -6.25 8.51
C TYR A 158 -2.26 -7.40 9.09
N ALA A 159 -2.90 -8.54 9.35
CA ALA A 159 -2.22 -9.69 9.93
C ALA A 159 -1.11 -10.22 9.01
N HIS A 160 0.03 -10.57 9.60
CA HIS A 160 1.18 -11.09 8.82
C HIS A 160 0.83 -12.40 8.08
N ARG A 161 0.02 -13.26 8.71
CA ARG A 161 -0.51 -14.50 8.10
C ARG A 161 -1.30 -14.24 6.82
N TYR A 162 -2.10 -13.17 6.78
CA TYR A 162 -2.85 -12.82 5.57
C TYR A 162 -1.91 -12.34 4.46
N TRP A 163 -0.93 -11.49 4.78
CA TRP A 163 0.08 -11.04 3.80
C TRP A 163 0.87 -12.22 3.20
N PHE A 164 1.25 -13.18 4.03
CA PHE A 164 1.96 -14.37 3.58
C PHE A 164 1.09 -15.22 2.65
N ALA A 165 -0.17 -15.49 3.03
CA ALA A 165 -1.11 -16.23 2.21
C ALA A 165 -1.37 -15.55 0.85
N ASP A 166 -1.52 -14.23 0.83
CA ASP A 166 -1.72 -13.45 -0.38
C ASP A 166 -0.50 -13.50 -1.30
N ARG A 167 0.70 -13.33 -0.74
CA ARG A 167 1.96 -13.44 -1.50
C ARG A 167 2.10 -14.83 -2.13
N THR A 168 1.80 -15.88 -1.39
CA THR A 168 1.85 -17.26 -1.91
C THR A 168 0.84 -17.47 -3.03
N LYS A 169 -0.38 -16.95 -2.87
CA LYS A 169 -1.44 -17.08 -3.88
C LYS A 169 -1.12 -16.34 -5.19
N ILE A 170 -0.50 -15.16 -5.11
CA ILE A 170 -0.14 -14.37 -6.30
C ILE A 170 1.17 -14.86 -6.93
N GLY A 171 2.11 -15.38 -6.12
CA GLY A 171 3.48 -15.65 -6.54
C GLY A 171 4.39 -14.40 -6.52
N ARG A 172 3.84 -13.24 -6.15
CA ARG A 172 4.55 -11.94 -6.06
C ARG A 172 4.05 -11.16 -4.84
N ARG A 173 4.72 -10.04 -4.52
CA ARG A 173 4.29 -9.16 -3.43
C ARG A 173 2.90 -8.58 -3.76
N PRO A 174 1.89 -8.72 -2.88
CA PRO A 174 0.56 -8.16 -3.11
C PRO A 174 0.57 -6.63 -3.07
N SER A 175 -0.26 -6.01 -3.91
CA SER A 175 -0.56 -4.58 -3.89
C SER A 175 -1.47 -4.20 -2.72
N SER A 176 -1.48 -2.92 -2.31
CA SER A 176 -2.42 -2.44 -1.27
C SER A 176 -3.87 -2.70 -1.66
N GLY A 177 -4.21 -2.56 -2.95
CA GLY A 177 -5.54 -2.82 -3.48
C GLY A 177 -5.94 -4.29 -3.30
N TYR A 178 -5.08 -5.22 -3.71
CA TYR A 178 -5.33 -6.65 -3.51
C TYR A 178 -5.46 -7.00 -2.03
N MET A 179 -4.55 -6.51 -1.18
CA MET A 179 -4.58 -6.79 0.26
C MET A 179 -5.88 -6.34 0.91
N MET A 180 -6.39 -5.17 0.52
CA MET A 180 -7.67 -4.65 1.03
C MET A 180 -8.85 -5.51 0.56
N ILE A 181 -8.89 -5.88 -0.73
CA ILE A 181 -9.91 -6.81 -1.25
C ILE A 181 -9.87 -8.14 -0.50
N SER A 182 -8.67 -8.71 -0.33
CA SER A 182 -8.50 -9.96 0.41
C SER A 182 -8.94 -9.81 1.87
N TYR A 183 -8.67 -8.67 2.51
CA TYR A 183 -9.08 -8.45 3.89
C TYR A 183 -10.60 -8.44 4.04
N LEU A 184 -11.30 -7.67 3.19
CA LEU A 184 -12.76 -7.60 3.19
C LEU A 184 -13.37 -8.99 2.99
N LEU A 185 -12.85 -9.75 2.03
CA LEU A 185 -13.30 -11.12 1.75
C LEU A 185 -13.01 -12.12 2.87
N ARG A 186 -11.92 -11.94 3.63
CA ARG A 186 -11.59 -12.79 4.78
C ARG A 186 -12.49 -12.51 5.98
N LEU A 187 -12.84 -11.24 6.20
CA LEU A 187 -13.76 -10.86 7.27
C LEU A 187 -15.19 -11.29 6.96
N ASN A 188 -15.59 -11.25 5.67
CA ASN A 188 -16.83 -11.80 5.14
C ASN A 188 -18.08 -11.35 5.93
N CYS A 189 -18.15 -10.06 6.23
CA CYS A 189 -19.26 -9.47 7.00
C CYS A 189 -19.83 -8.20 6.36
N ALA A 190 -19.21 -7.67 5.30
CA ALA A 190 -19.80 -6.59 4.51
C ALA A 190 -21.03 -7.11 3.76
N LYS A 191 -22.06 -6.25 3.64
CA LYS A 191 -23.27 -6.55 2.85
C LYS A 191 -22.93 -6.64 1.36
N ASP A 192 -22.14 -5.68 0.87
CA ASP A 192 -21.62 -5.67 -0.48
C ASP A 192 -20.28 -4.91 -0.53
N ILE A 193 -19.46 -5.27 -1.51
CA ILE A 193 -18.16 -4.66 -1.74
C ILE A 193 -18.11 -4.25 -3.21
N THR A 194 -17.96 -2.96 -3.48
CA THR A 194 -17.84 -2.43 -4.83
C THR A 194 -16.48 -1.77 -5.04
N LEU A 195 -15.79 -2.19 -6.10
CA LEU A 195 -14.47 -1.71 -6.49
C LEU A 195 -14.59 -0.58 -7.51
N TYR A 196 -13.96 0.55 -7.25
CA TYR A 196 -13.86 1.70 -8.15
C TYR A 196 -12.40 1.98 -8.49
N GLY A 197 -12.05 2.26 -9.75
CA GLY A 197 -10.67 2.55 -10.13
C GLY A 197 -9.73 1.34 -10.01
N PHE A 198 -10.23 0.14 -10.33
CA PHE A 198 -9.46 -1.10 -10.45
C PHE A 198 -9.48 -1.61 -11.89
N ASP A 199 -8.43 -1.28 -12.64
CA ASP A 199 -8.27 -1.73 -14.03
C ASP A 199 -7.14 -2.75 -14.21
N PHE A 200 -6.49 -3.14 -13.11
CA PHE A 200 -5.42 -4.12 -13.04
C PHE A 200 -4.19 -3.76 -13.89
N GLY A 201 -3.86 -2.46 -13.92
CA GLY A 201 -2.65 -1.95 -14.57
C GLY A 201 -2.84 -1.59 -16.05
N LYS A 202 -4.09 -1.47 -16.52
CA LYS A 202 -4.37 -0.95 -17.87
C LYS A 202 -3.99 0.53 -17.99
N THR A 203 -4.25 1.30 -16.93
CA THR A 203 -3.81 2.69 -16.81
C THR A 203 -2.85 2.82 -15.62
N PRO A 204 -1.96 3.83 -15.63
CA PRO A 204 -1.09 4.06 -14.50
C PRO A 204 -1.89 4.52 -13.27
N THR A 205 -1.25 4.45 -12.11
CA THR A 205 -1.75 5.16 -10.93
C THR A 205 -1.63 6.66 -11.15
N PHE A 206 -2.70 7.43 -10.96
CA PHE A 206 -2.77 8.84 -11.40
C PHE A 206 -1.72 9.79 -10.82
N TYR A 207 -1.12 9.46 -9.67
CA TYR A 207 -0.07 10.27 -9.02
C TYR A 207 1.35 9.73 -9.24
N ASN A 208 1.52 8.62 -9.96
CA ASN A 208 2.83 8.07 -10.23
C ASN A 208 3.50 8.81 -11.39
N PRO A 209 4.83 9.00 -11.35
CA PRO A 209 5.55 9.58 -12.47
C PRO A 209 5.48 8.67 -13.71
N VAL A 210 5.62 9.27 -14.89
CA VAL A 210 5.71 8.53 -16.16
C VAL A 210 6.83 7.50 -16.09
N GLY A 211 6.55 6.27 -16.53
CA GLY A 211 7.52 5.17 -16.50
C GLY A 211 7.71 4.49 -15.14
N TYR A 212 6.88 4.80 -14.13
CA TYR A 212 6.95 4.13 -12.83
C TYR A 212 6.79 2.60 -12.97
N GLN A 213 7.77 1.86 -12.47
CA GLN A 213 7.73 0.41 -12.43
C GLN A 213 7.15 -0.09 -11.11
N THR A 214 6.02 -0.79 -11.20
CA THR A 214 5.38 -1.42 -10.04
C THR A 214 6.12 -2.70 -9.65
N PRO A 215 6.35 -2.96 -8.34
CA PRO A 215 6.89 -4.24 -7.88
C PRO A 215 5.84 -5.37 -7.86
N HIS A 216 4.58 -5.04 -8.14
CA HIS A 216 3.40 -5.91 -8.06
C HIS A 216 3.09 -6.56 -9.41
N ASP A 217 2.44 -7.73 -9.36
CA ASP A 217 1.91 -8.39 -10.56
C ASP A 217 0.40 -8.12 -10.67
N PHE A 218 0.05 -6.96 -11.24
CA PHE A 218 -1.36 -6.58 -11.39
C PHE A 218 -2.14 -7.52 -12.32
N HIS A 219 -1.46 -8.17 -13.26
CA HIS A 219 -2.12 -9.14 -14.14
C HIS A 219 -2.55 -10.39 -13.37
N ALA A 220 -1.67 -10.97 -12.54
CA ALA A 220 -2.01 -12.09 -11.67
C ALA A 220 -3.08 -11.72 -10.64
N GLU A 221 -2.97 -10.55 -10.00
CA GLU A 221 -3.98 -10.03 -9.08
C GLU A 221 -5.35 -9.89 -9.77
N GLY A 222 -5.37 -9.30 -10.97
CA GLY A 222 -6.59 -9.11 -11.76
C GLY A 222 -7.26 -10.41 -12.19
N ARG A 223 -6.50 -11.47 -12.51
CA ARG A 223 -7.08 -12.80 -12.76
C ARG A 223 -7.83 -13.32 -11.54
N ILE A 224 -7.20 -13.26 -10.36
CA ILE A 224 -7.82 -13.73 -9.11
C ILE A 224 -9.07 -12.91 -8.78
N ILE A 225 -8.98 -11.57 -8.88
CA ILE A 225 -10.08 -10.67 -8.53
C ILE A 225 -11.26 -10.86 -9.48
N ARG A 226 -11.03 -11.08 -10.78
CA ARG A 226 -12.09 -11.39 -11.74
C ARG A 226 -12.87 -12.66 -11.38
N GLU A 227 -12.23 -13.68 -10.81
CA GLU A 227 -12.95 -14.88 -10.34
C GLU A 227 -13.89 -14.55 -9.17
N TYR A 228 -13.49 -13.64 -8.27
CA TYR A 228 -14.38 -13.17 -7.20
C TYR A 228 -15.56 -12.35 -7.73
N VAL A 229 -15.35 -11.57 -8.80
CA VAL A 229 -16.44 -10.86 -9.49
C VAL A 229 -17.41 -11.86 -10.13
N LYS A 230 -16.90 -12.84 -10.89
CA LYS A 230 -17.73 -13.88 -11.51
C LYS A 230 -18.53 -14.68 -10.49
N SER A 231 -17.96 -14.95 -9.32
CA SER A 231 -18.65 -15.66 -8.24
C SER A 231 -19.59 -14.78 -7.41
N GLY A 232 -19.80 -13.50 -7.78
CA GLY A 232 -20.68 -12.58 -7.06
C GLY A 232 -20.19 -12.14 -5.67
N LYS A 233 -18.92 -12.36 -5.34
CA LYS A 233 -18.36 -12.00 -4.01
C LYS A 233 -18.03 -10.51 -3.90
N ILE A 234 -17.77 -9.85 -5.02
CA ILE A 234 -17.45 -8.43 -5.12
C ILE A 234 -18.01 -7.89 -6.44
N ASN A 235 -18.34 -6.61 -6.46
CA ASN A 235 -18.73 -5.89 -7.66
C ASN A 235 -17.54 -5.09 -8.19
N LEU A 236 -17.38 -5.06 -9.52
CA LEU A 236 -16.39 -4.21 -10.16
C LEU A 236 -17.11 -3.11 -10.95
N SER A 237 -16.94 -1.86 -10.53
CA SER A 237 -17.44 -0.73 -11.30
C SER A 237 -16.52 -0.51 -12.50
N SER A 238 -17.04 -0.72 -13.70
CA SER A 238 -16.33 -0.37 -14.93
C SER A 238 -16.50 1.13 -15.20
N PRO A 239 -15.42 1.87 -15.47
CA PRO A 239 -15.52 3.23 -15.99
C PRO A 239 -16.10 3.29 -17.42
N PHE A 240 -16.27 2.14 -18.08
CA PHE A 240 -16.76 2.03 -19.46
C PHE A 240 -17.91 1.00 -19.57
N ILE A 241 -19.05 1.27 -18.94
CA ILE A 241 -20.32 0.77 -19.47
C ILE A 241 -21.08 2.00 -19.97
N GLY A 242 -20.51 2.63 -20.98
CA GLY A 242 -21.30 3.32 -22.00
C GLY A 242 -21.76 2.24 -22.98
N GLN A 243 -23.03 2.28 -23.32
CA GLN A 243 -23.70 1.41 -24.27
C GLN A 243 -22.85 1.18 -25.53
N HIS A 244 -22.40 -0.04 -25.74
CA HIS A 244 -22.28 -0.54 -27.11
C HIS A 244 -23.58 -1.30 -27.37
N GLY A 245 -24.48 -0.63 -28.09
CA GLY A 245 -25.54 -1.30 -28.84
C GLY A 245 -24.95 -2.12 -29.98
#